data_AF-A0A9P3HCR1-F1
#
_entry.id   AF-A0A9P3HCR1-F1
#
_cell.length_a   1.000
_cell.length_b   1.000
_cell.length_c   1.000
_cell.angle_alpha   90.00
_cell.angle_beta   90.00
_cell.angle_gamma   90.00
#
_symmetry.space_group_name_H-M   'P 1'
#
loop_
_entity.id
_entity.type
_entity.pdbx_description
1 polymer ?
#
loop_
_entity_poly.entity_id
_entity_poly.type
_entity_poly.pdbx_seq_one_letter_code
_entity_poly.pdbx_strand_id
1 'polypeptide(L)'
;MTRAACRTHLSTAISQFLPRSPSVCVIPMPAIDVLKVVKTKTFPLPTMKIDESTIAGNLAVLENITKIDLGLSDEWFSKTTRDIIVAGDQMTVSRLLSLKVHRMVESDPFGSLGWVHPTFQLFHLQMTLCSTIYKTHLGADANTPGSLASFISLLASKGFNTDKPEYKPTSELLKIVFDAMSMVLWEDLHTSVESDMTRFVDLVIYAIASLQHANPLLNGRPCTPADINALLFLRDMIVFIELSAAIKAGDLGRIRCVLPTVALMMHGGGNSKYALELLRFLHGMRHLWTREWEHRVLSSMLVNPKGIPQAWMPTDMYQEIINFLLKATHAAKGPNASWDYLREQISTNVEIFQTIARNFEREIETKYNSTAHKKPSTKEDVELVRDNLQFCGILWASKQDTRPSPSVVVDLQTVGAHKMAESAIACFLRKSDSYDTVDMEEVEANDHVVAE
;
A
#
# COMPACT_ATOMS: atom_id res chain seq x y z
N MET A 1 2.23 -14.46 -0.34
CA MET A 1 3.29 -14.13 -1.34
C MET A 1 3.83 -15.41 -2.00
N THR A 2 4.27 -15.37 -3.26
CA THR A 2 4.85 -16.54 -3.98
C THR A 2 6.38 -16.52 -3.95
N ARG A 3 7.03 -17.70 -3.98
CA ARG A 3 8.51 -17.84 -4.07
C ARG A 3 9.10 -17.10 -5.28
N ALA A 4 8.33 -17.01 -6.37
CA ALA A 4 8.71 -16.32 -7.60
C ALA A 4 8.76 -14.79 -7.46
N ALA A 5 7.88 -14.18 -6.66
CA ALA A 5 7.93 -12.75 -6.37
C ALA A 5 9.22 -12.39 -5.61
N CYS A 6 9.56 -13.15 -4.56
CA CYS A 6 10.81 -12.99 -3.81
C CYS A 6 12.04 -13.12 -4.71
N ARG A 7 12.10 -14.17 -5.55
CA ARG A 7 13.13 -14.39 -6.57
C ARG A 7 13.27 -13.21 -7.53
N THR A 8 12.17 -12.64 -8.00
CA THR A 8 12.19 -11.49 -8.91
C THR A 8 12.72 -10.24 -8.22
N HIS A 9 12.21 -9.87 -7.04
CA HIS A 9 12.56 -8.61 -6.39
C HIS A 9 14.02 -8.58 -5.91
N LEU A 10 14.50 -9.66 -5.29
CA LEU A 10 15.90 -9.75 -4.85
C LEU A 10 16.87 -9.77 -6.05
N SER A 11 16.55 -10.52 -7.13
CA SER A 11 17.38 -10.47 -8.35
C SER A 11 17.35 -9.10 -9.04
N THR A 12 16.21 -8.38 -8.99
CA THR A 12 16.09 -7.02 -9.54
C THR A 12 16.88 -5.99 -8.73
N ALA A 13 16.89 -6.08 -7.40
CA ALA A 13 17.71 -5.22 -6.54
C ALA A 13 19.20 -5.36 -6.90
N ILE A 14 19.73 -6.59 -6.83
CA ILE A 14 21.15 -6.89 -7.07
C ILE A 14 21.59 -6.53 -8.50
N SER A 15 20.77 -6.87 -9.51
CA SER A 15 21.10 -6.63 -10.93
C SER A 15 21.18 -5.15 -11.34
N GLN A 16 20.75 -4.21 -10.48
CA GLN A 16 20.89 -2.77 -10.75
C GLN A 16 22.31 -2.25 -10.46
N PHE A 17 23.08 -2.93 -9.61
CA PHE A 17 24.39 -2.46 -9.15
C PHE A 17 25.56 -3.30 -9.69
N LEU A 18 25.31 -4.54 -10.12
CA LEU A 18 26.31 -5.39 -10.75
C LEU A 18 26.60 -5.01 -12.21
N PRO A 19 27.82 -5.29 -12.73
CA PRO A 19 28.11 -5.22 -14.16
C PRO A 19 27.19 -6.14 -14.97
N ARG A 20 26.81 -5.72 -16.18
CA ARG A 20 25.98 -6.55 -17.08
C ARG A 20 26.73 -7.81 -17.50
N SER A 21 26.38 -8.94 -16.90
CA SER A 21 26.92 -10.28 -17.19
C SER A 21 25.79 -11.25 -17.52
N PRO A 22 25.96 -12.19 -18.47
CA PRO A 22 24.95 -13.22 -18.75
C PRO A 22 24.69 -14.17 -17.58
N SER A 23 25.60 -14.25 -16.59
CA SER A 23 25.38 -15.00 -15.33
C SER A 23 24.43 -14.30 -14.34
N VAL A 24 24.23 -12.98 -14.47
CA VAL A 24 23.36 -12.17 -13.61
C VAL A 24 22.04 -11.94 -14.36
N CYS A 25 21.17 -12.94 -14.34
CA CYS A 25 19.86 -12.87 -14.98
C CYS A 25 18.77 -12.45 -13.99
N VAL A 26 18.02 -11.38 -14.30
CA VAL A 26 16.81 -11.00 -13.55
C VAL A 26 15.75 -12.07 -13.77
N ILE A 27 15.28 -12.68 -12.69
CA ILE A 27 14.24 -13.71 -12.75
C ILE A 27 12.92 -13.03 -13.11
N PRO A 28 12.21 -13.47 -14.18
CA PRO A 28 11.01 -12.77 -14.64
C PRO A 28 9.83 -12.96 -13.68
N MET A 29 9.08 -11.88 -13.42
CA MET A 29 7.86 -11.91 -12.64
C MET A 29 6.78 -12.74 -13.37
N PRO A 30 6.18 -13.77 -12.76
CA PRO A 30 5.04 -14.47 -13.36
C PRO A 30 3.82 -13.55 -13.41
N ALA A 31 3.16 -13.49 -14.57
CA ALA A 31 1.80 -12.97 -14.67
C ALA A 31 0.80 -13.99 -14.09
N ILE A 32 -0.19 -13.53 -13.33
CA ILE A 32 -1.25 -14.40 -12.76
C ILE A 32 -2.62 -14.05 -13.34
N ASP A 33 -3.06 -12.79 -13.20
CA ASP A 33 -4.33 -12.31 -13.76
C ASP A 33 -4.18 -10.81 -14.07
N VAL A 34 -3.86 -10.49 -15.33
CA VAL A 34 -3.42 -9.16 -15.76
C VAL A 34 -4.51 -8.44 -16.54
N LEU A 35 -4.92 -7.28 -16.05
CA LEU A 35 -5.90 -6.41 -16.71
C LEU A 35 -5.45 -6.02 -18.13
N LYS A 36 -6.39 -6.11 -19.07
CA LYS A 36 -6.20 -5.64 -20.44
C LYS A 36 -5.80 -4.17 -20.44
N VAL A 37 -4.62 -3.87 -21.01
CA VAL A 37 -4.11 -2.50 -21.14
C VAL A 37 -5.03 -1.67 -22.04
N VAL A 38 -5.77 -0.75 -21.41
CA VAL A 38 -6.68 0.22 -22.04
C VAL A 38 -6.57 1.52 -21.23
N LYS A 39 -6.74 2.70 -21.85
CA LYS A 39 -6.87 3.94 -21.08
C LYS A 39 -8.19 3.91 -20.31
N THR A 40 -8.15 4.02 -18.98
CA THR A 40 -9.36 4.15 -18.16
C THR A 40 -10.12 5.42 -18.57
N LYS A 41 -11.44 5.32 -18.67
CA LYS A 41 -12.32 6.49 -18.81
C LYS A 41 -12.76 6.93 -17.41
N THR A 42 -12.53 8.20 -17.13
CA THR A 42 -12.85 8.87 -15.86
C THR A 42 -13.76 10.05 -16.15
N PHE A 43 -14.65 10.36 -15.21
CA PHE A 43 -15.63 11.43 -15.32
C PHE A 43 -15.64 12.20 -13.99
N PRO A 44 -14.87 13.29 -13.87
CA PRO A 44 -14.87 14.12 -12.67
C PRO A 44 -16.27 14.67 -12.36
N LEU A 45 -16.76 14.39 -11.15
CA LEU A 45 -18.04 14.92 -10.67
C LEU A 45 -17.86 16.31 -10.02
N PRO A 46 -18.95 17.10 -9.88
CA PRO A 46 -18.89 18.40 -9.22
C PRO A 46 -18.42 18.27 -7.76
N THR A 47 -17.47 19.12 -7.34
CA THR A 47 -17.00 19.12 -5.94
C THR A 47 -18.11 19.48 -4.96
N MET A 48 -18.07 18.90 -3.76
CA MET A 48 -19.14 18.92 -2.77
C MET A 48 -18.70 19.64 -1.49
N LYS A 49 -19.62 20.30 -0.80
CA LYS A 49 -19.38 21.00 0.48
C LYS A 49 -20.04 20.23 1.62
N ILE A 50 -19.63 18.97 1.78
CA ILE A 50 -20.22 17.99 2.69
C ILE A 50 -19.11 17.47 3.63
N ASP A 51 -19.44 17.20 4.89
CA ASP A 51 -18.49 16.67 5.87
C ASP A 51 -18.45 15.13 5.85
N GLU A 52 -17.57 14.60 4.99
CA GLU A 52 -17.31 13.17 4.79
C GLU A 52 -16.71 12.46 6.02
N SER A 53 -16.38 13.16 7.11
CA SER A 53 -15.99 12.51 8.37
C SER A 53 -17.17 11.86 9.11
N THR A 54 -18.40 12.25 8.75
CA THR A 54 -19.64 11.85 9.46
C THR A 54 -20.46 10.81 8.70
N ILE A 55 -21.22 9.99 9.43
CA ILE A 55 -22.16 9.00 8.85
C ILE A 55 -23.20 9.71 7.97
N ALA A 56 -23.79 10.81 8.45
CA ALA A 56 -24.75 11.61 7.70
C ALA A 56 -24.15 12.27 6.43
N GLY A 57 -22.91 12.76 6.50
CA GLY A 57 -22.22 13.33 5.35
C GLY A 57 -21.92 12.31 4.25
N ASN A 58 -21.56 11.07 4.62
CA ASN A 58 -21.39 9.99 3.63
C ASN A 58 -22.71 9.66 2.92
N LEU A 59 -23.85 9.69 3.63
CA LEU A 59 -25.17 9.53 3.00
C LEU A 59 -25.49 10.70 2.05
N ALA A 60 -25.24 11.94 2.47
CA ALA A 60 -25.46 13.12 1.64
C ALA A 60 -24.59 13.14 0.37
N VAL A 61 -23.36 12.59 0.41
CA VAL A 61 -22.53 12.37 -0.78
C VAL A 61 -23.16 11.34 -1.71
N LEU A 62 -23.64 10.19 -1.20
CA LEU A 62 -24.34 9.19 -2.03
C LEU A 62 -25.59 9.76 -2.68
N GLU A 63 -26.40 10.50 -1.92
CA GLU A 63 -27.62 11.16 -2.41
C GLU A 63 -27.30 12.23 -3.46
N ASN A 64 -26.33 13.11 -3.23
CA ASN A 64 -25.94 14.14 -4.20
C ASN A 64 -25.35 13.53 -5.49
N ILE A 65 -24.43 12.55 -5.38
CA ILE A 65 -23.88 11.85 -6.56
C ILE A 65 -25.01 11.22 -7.37
N THR A 66 -25.89 10.45 -6.73
CA THR A 66 -26.85 9.62 -7.46
C THR A 66 -28.09 10.38 -7.94
N LYS A 67 -28.69 11.24 -7.11
CA LYS A 67 -29.95 11.93 -7.42
C LYS A 67 -29.73 13.26 -8.13
N ILE A 68 -28.68 14.00 -7.79
CA ILE A 68 -28.45 15.37 -8.29
C ILE A 68 -27.47 15.35 -9.47
N ASP A 69 -26.27 14.80 -9.30
CA ASP A 69 -25.22 14.87 -10.32
C ASP A 69 -25.38 13.81 -11.44
N LEU A 70 -25.94 12.63 -11.14
CA LEU A 70 -26.21 11.55 -12.11
C LEU A 70 -27.69 11.39 -12.50
N GLY A 71 -28.63 12.01 -11.80
CA GLY A 71 -30.07 11.98 -12.13
C GLY A 71 -30.73 10.59 -12.10
N LEU A 72 -30.25 9.67 -11.24
CA LEU A 72 -30.71 8.28 -11.20
C LEU A 72 -32.11 8.15 -10.55
N SER A 73 -33.10 7.75 -11.35
CA SER A 73 -34.46 7.46 -10.90
C SER A 73 -34.51 6.30 -9.89
N ASP A 74 -35.58 6.23 -9.09
CA ASP A 74 -35.74 5.17 -8.07
C ASP A 74 -35.85 3.77 -8.71
N GLU A 75 -36.44 3.71 -9.92
CA GLU A 75 -36.50 2.53 -10.78
C GLU A 75 -35.10 2.05 -11.25
N TRP A 76 -34.04 2.83 -11.05
CA TRP A 76 -32.67 2.38 -11.24
C TRP A 76 -32.24 1.42 -10.12
N PHE A 77 -32.61 1.70 -8.87
CA PHE A 77 -32.17 0.98 -7.67
C PHE A 77 -32.99 -0.28 -7.39
N SER A 78 -34.24 -0.34 -7.87
CA SER A 78 -35.09 -1.55 -7.81
C SER A 78 -34.57 -2.76 -8.61
N LYS A 79 -33.47 -2.62 -9.36
CA LYS A 79 -32.96 -3.63 -10.28
C LYS A 79 -31.71 -4.29 -9.71
N THR A 80 -31.84 -5.56 -9.31
CA THR A 80 -30.83 -6.41 -8.63
C THR A 80 -29.53 -6.68 -9.40
N THR A 81 -29.30 -5.99 -10.52
CA THR A 81 -28.07 -6.06 -11.34
C THR A 81 -27.29 -4.75 -11.36
N ARG A 82 -27.71 -3.76 -10.53
CA ARG A 82 -27.22 -2.37 -10.56
C ARG A 82 -26.57 -1.97 -9.25
N ASP A 83 -25.36 -2.48 -9.07
CA ASP A 83 -24.48 -2.17 -7.95
C ASP A 83 -23.50 -1.04 -8.28
N ILE A 84 -23.18 -0.21 -7.28
CA ILE A 84 -22.13 0.80 -7.33
C ILE A 84 -21.05 0.46 -6.30
N ILE A 85 -19.84 0.21 -6.80
CA ILE A 85 -18.65 0.10 -5.95
C ILE A 85 -18.27 1.52 -5.51
N VAL A 86 -18.34 1.78 -4.21
CA VAL A 86 -17.99 3.08 -3.61
C VAL A 86 -16.62 2.95 -2.98
N ALA A 87 -15.65 3.61 -3.63
CA ALA A 87 -14.22 3.52 -3.34
C ALA A 87 -13.75 4.68 -2.47
N GLY A 88 -12.96 4.39 -1.43
CA GLY A 88 -12.41 5.42 -0.54
C GLY A 88 -11.31 4.90 0.38
N ASP A 89 -10.93 5.71 1.36
CA ASP A 89 -10.06 5.25 2.44
C ASP A 89 -10.83 4.35 3.44
N GLN A 90 -10.14 3.81 4.45
CA GLN A 90 -10.78 2.96 5.44
C GLN A 90 -11.87 3.70 6.26
N MET A 91 -11.76 5.01 6.48
CA MET A 91 -12.75 5.77 7.24
C MET A 91 -14.04 5.94 6.43
N THR A 92 -13.95 6.33 5.15
CA THR A 92 -15.10 6.35 4.21
C THR A 92 -15.80 4.99 4.20
N VAL A 93 -15.03 3.90 4.08
CA VAL A 93 -15.58 2.53 4.08
C VAL A 93 -16.28 2.19 5.39
N SER A 94 -15.68 2.56 6.54
CA SER A 94 -16.29 2.36 7.86
C SER A 94 -17.62 3.11 8.00
N ARG A 95 -17.69 4.36 7.53
CA ARG A 95 -18.91 5.20 7.54
C ARG A 95 -20.02 4.58 6.68
N LEU A 96 -19.68 4.10 5.48
CA LEU A 96 -20.62 3.45 4.57
C LEU A 96 -21.10 2.08 5.09
N LEU A 97 -20.27 1.36 5.86
CA LEU A 97 -20.69 0.13 6.53
C LEU A 97 -21.68 0.40 7.66
N SER A 98 -21.42 1.36 8.55
CA SER A 98 -22.39 1.77 9.58
C SER A 98 -23.72 2.24 8.96
N LEU A 99 -23.66 3.00 7.85
CA LEU A 99 -24.87 3.38 7.09
C LEU A 99 -25.69 2.17 6.64
N LYS A 100 -25.07 1.12 6.08
CA LYS A 100 -25.78 -0.09 5.67
C LYS A 100 -26.39 -0.85 6.85
N VAL A 101 -25.75 -0.84 8.03
CA VAL A 101 -26.33 -1.43 9.26
C VAL A 101 -27.55 -0.64 9.72
N HIS A 102 -27.47 0.70 9.82
CA HIS A 102 -28.63 1.52 10.19
C HIS A 102 -29.79 1.45 9.18
N ARG A 103 -29.53 1.01 7.94
CA ARG A 103 -30.53 0.84 6.87
C ARG A 103 -30.93 -0.62 6.62
N MET A 104 -30.48 -1.59 7.41
CA MET A 104 -30.73 -3.02 7.16
C MET A 104 -32.21 -3.42 7.17
N VAL A 105 -33.07 -2.65 7.86
CA VAL A 105 -34.53 -2.86 7.93
C VAL A 105 -35.33 -2.01 6.93
N GLU A 106 -34.65 -1.20 6.11
CA GLU A 106 -35.31 -0.32 5.15
C GLU A 106 -35.84 -1.12 3.95
N SER A 107 -37.09 -0.85 3.58
CA SER A 107 -37.79 -1.61 2.52
C SER A 107 -37.63 -0.99 1.12
N ASP A 108 -37.25 0.28 1.05
CA ASP A 108 -36.99 0.96 -0.21
C ASP A 108 -35.65 0.52 -0.86
N PRO A 109 -35.63 0.15 -2.16
CA PRO A 109 -34.41 -0.26 -2.84
C PRO A 109 -33.29 0.79 -2.88
N PHE A 110 -33.60 2.09 -2.82
CA PHE A 110 -32.58 3.14 -2.71
C PHE A 110 -32.12 3.32 -1.26
N GLY A 111 -33.06 3.51 -0.33
CA GLY A 111 -32.83 3.78 1.09
C GLY A 111 -32.17 2.65 1.88
N SER A 112 -32.39 1.39 1.47
CA SER A 112 -31.67 0.22 2.01
C SER A 112 -30.16 0.24 1.74
N LEU A 113 -29.70 1.10 0.84
CA LEU A 113 -28.32 1.17 0.37
C LEU A 113 -27.79 -0.19 -0.12
N GLY A 114 -28.66 -1.13 -0.51
CA GLY A 114 -28.29 -2.48 -0.95
C GLY A 114 -27.25 -2.45 -2.08
N TRP A 115 -27.50 -1.56 -3.04
CA TRP A 115 -26.67 -1.22 -4.20
C TRP A 115 -25.29 -0.63 -3.89
N VAL A 116 -25.00 -0.20 -2.65
CA VAL A 116 -23.70 0.36 -2.24
C VAL A 116 -22.74 -0.75 -1.86
N HIS A 117 -21.54 -0.78 -2.47
CA HIS A 117 -20.48 -1.74 -2.13
C HIS A 117 -19.20 -1.01 -1.65
N PRO A 118 -19.06 -0.75 -0.33
CA PRO A 118 -17.92 -0.04 0.23
C PRO A 118 -16.63 -0.83 0.04
N THR A 119 -15.63 -0.22 -0.60
CA THR A 119 -14.38 -0.89 -1.02
C THR A 119 -13.17 -0.03 -0.71
N PHE A 120 -12.33 -0.46 0.24
CA PHE A 120 -11.09 0.24 0.57
C PHE A 120 -10.13 0.27 -0.63
N GLN A 121 -9.20 1.23 -0.65
CA GLN A 121 -8.33 1.45 -1.80
C GLN A 121 -6.84 1.27 -1.51
N LEU A 122 -6.06 1.05 -2.58
CA LEU A 122 -4.72 0.47 -2.47
C LEU A 122 -3.61 1.49 -2.15
N PHE A 123 -3.77 2.79 -2.45
CA PHE A 123 -2.75 3.78 -2.13
C PHE A 123 -2.67 4.04 -0.62
N HIS A 124 -3.82 4.26 0.04
CA HIS A 124 -3.83 4.43 1.49
C HIS A 124 -3.41 3.14 2.22
N LEU A 125 -3.71 1.95 1.66
CA LEU A 125 -3.13 0.69 2.15
C LEU A 125 -1.59 0.67 2.01
N GLN A 126 -1.03 1.07 0.86
CA GLN A 126 0.42 1.17 0.67
C GLN A 126 1.06 2.19 1.62
N MET A 127 0.39 3.32 1.90
CA MET A 127 0.85 4.32 2.87
C MET A 127 0.91 3.74 4.29
N THR A 128 -0.16 3.08 4.74
CA THR A 128 -0.19 2.41 6.05
C THR A 128 0.86 1.31 6.14
N LEU A 129 1.05 0.49 5.10
CA LEU A 129 2.05 -0.58 5.06
C LEU A 129 3.49 -0.01 5.14
N CYS A 130 3.78 1.04 4.38
CA CYS A 130 5.05 1.77 4.40
C CYS A 130 5.35 2.35 5.80
N SER A 131 4.36 3.02 6.42
CA SER A 131 4.46 3.55 7.77
C SER A 131 4.66 2.46 8.83
N THR A 132 4.01 1.30 8.65
CA THR A 132 4.15 0.13 9.54
C THR A 132 5.56 -0.43 9.52
N ILE A 133 6.09 -0.72 8.32
CA ILE A 133 7.47 -1.23 8.14
C ILE A 133 8.46 -0.20 8.72
N TYR A 134 8.28 1.08 8.41
CA TYR A 134 9.13 2.14 8.95
C TYR A 134 9.17 2.15 10.49
N LYS A 135 8.01 2.08 11.15
CA LYS A 135 7.94 2.12 12.63
C LYS A 135 8.51 0.86 13.28
N THR A 136 8.24 -0.32 12.73
CA THR A 136 8.81 -1.59 13.26
C THR A 136 10.32 -1.61 13.19
N HIS A 137 10.90 -1.09 12.10
CA HIS A 137 12.34 -1.17 11.81
C HIS A 137 13.10 0.12 12.15
N LEU A 138 12.46 1.07 12.85
CA LEU A 138 13.06 2.36 13.19
C LEU A 138 14.27 2.24 14.12
N GLY A 139 14.22 1.31 15.08
CA GLY A 139 15.16 1.24 16.21
C GLY A 139 14.86 2.27 17.29
N ALA A 140 15.65 2.25 18.37
CA ALA A 140 15.48 3.19 19.48
C ALA A 140 16.13 4.55 19.17
N ASP A 141 17.27 4.55 18.49
CA ASP A 141 18.06 5.73 18.16
C ASP A 141 18.98 5.50 16.95
N ALA A 142 19.77 6.53 16.61
CA ALA A 142 20.79 6.46 15.56
C ALA A 142 22.00 5.57 15.90
N ASN A 143 22.23 5.26 17.19
CA ASN A 143 23.31 4.37 17.60
C ASN A 143 22.97 2.89 17.40
N THR A 144 21.68 2.55 17.45
CA THR A 144 21.13 1.19 17.25
C THR A 144 21.63 0.57 15.93
N PRO A 145 22.51 -0.45 15.93
CA PRO A 145 23.11 -0.98 14.70
C PRO A 145 22.04 -1.55 13.75
N GLY A 146 22.14 -1.21 12.46
CA GLY A 146 21.24 -1.71 11.41
C GLY A 146 19.82 -1.13 11.40
N SER A 147 19.52 -0.12 12.24
CA SER A 147 18.19 0.50 12.31
C SER A 147 17.97 1.57 11.23
N LEU A 148 16.71 1.83 10.88
CA LEU A 148 16.40 2.96 9.98
C LEU A 148 16.81 4.30 10.59
N ALA A 149 16.74 4.49 11.92
CA ALA A 149 17.24 5.70 12.56
C ALA A 149 18.77 5.88 12.38
N SER A 150 19.54 4.79 12.40
CA SER A 150 20.97 4.81 12.10
C SER A 150 21.22 5.22 10.63
N PHE A 151 20.48 4.64 9.68
CA PHE A 151 20.59 5.00 8.26
C PHE A 151 20.11 6.43 7.94
N ILE A 152 19.05 6.93 8.61
CA ILE A 152 18.60 8.33 8.49
C ILE A 152 19.71 9.30 8.94
N SER A 153 20.38 8.98 10.06
CA SER A 153 21.50 9.78 10.57
C SER A 153 22.72 9.73 9.64
N LEU A 154 23.05 8.55 9.12
CA LEU A 154 24.12 8.32 8.15
C LEU A 154 23.91 9.09 6.84
N LEU A 155 22.69 9.06 6.29
CA LEU A 155 22.29 9.77 5.07
C LEU A 155 22.00 11.27 5.32
N ALA A 156 22.41 11.83 6.48
CA ALA A 156 22.17 13.20 6.92
C ALA A 156 20.71 13.70 6.72
N SER A 157 19.75 12.78 6.76
CA SER A 157 18.43 12.94 6.17
C SER A 157 17.46 13.64 7.13
N LYS A 158 17.05 14.86 6.77
CA LYS A 158 16.17 15.72 7.59
C LYS A 158 14.69 15.51 7.23
N GLY A 159 13.81 15.76 8.20
CA GLY A 159 12.35 15.75 8.01
C GLY A 159 11.64 14.42 8.32
N PHE A 160 12.38 13.36 8.67
CA PHE A 160 11.79 12.08 9.05
C PHE A 160 11.10 12.15 10.42
N ASN A 161 9.77 12.22 10.40
CA ASN A 161 8.91 12.19 11.58
C ASN A 161 8.67 10.74 12.04
N THR A 162 8.75 10.49 13.36
CA THR A 162 8.55 9.16 13.97
C THR A 162 7.10 8.68 13.91
N ASP A 163 6.15 9.60 14.08
CA ASP A 163 4.75 9.31 14.36
C ASP A 163 3.91 9.32 13.09
N LYS A 164 4.23 10.25 12.18
CA LYS A 164 3.58 10.45 10.87
C LYS A 164 4.65 10.65 9.78
N PRO A 165 5.40 9.60 9.41
CA PRO A 165 6.35 9.65 8.30
C PRO A 165 5.66 10.01 6.98
N GLU A 166 6.23 10.94 6.21
CA GLU A 166 5.74 11.23 4.86
C GLU A 166 5.95 10.01 3.96
N TYR A 167 4.88 9.54 3.31
CA TYR A 167 4.91 8.32 2.50
C TYR A 167 5.99 8.36 1.41
N LYS A 168 6.14 9.51 0.73
CA LYS A 168 7.02 9.62 -0.43
C LYS A 168 8.50 9.46 -0.06
N PRO A 169 9.12 10.31 0.81
CA PRO A 169 10.49 10.10 1.29
C PRO A 169 10.70 8.73 1.94
N THR A 170 9.77 8.31 2.81
CA THR A 170 9.88 7.04 3.55
C THR A 170 9.88 5.83 2.61
N SER A 171 9.02 5.83 1.59
CA SER A 171 9.00 4.76 0.59
C SER A 171 10.28 4.66 -0.24
N GLU A 172 11.13 5.69 -0.25
CA GLU A 172 12.38 5.72 -1.01
C GLU A 172 13.57 5.37 -0.12
N LEU A 173 13.64 5.89 1.12
CA LEU A 173 14.55 5.40 2.18
C LEU A 173 14.44 3.88 2.35
N LEU A 174 13.21 3.35 2.48
CA LEU A 174 12.99 1.92 2.66
C LEU A 174 13.51 1.08 1.48
N LYS A 175 13.50 1.63 0.25
CA LYS A 175 14.05 0.94 -0.93
C LYS A 175 15.58 1.00 -0.95
N ILE A 176 16.17 2.14 -0.60
CA ILE A 176 17.64 2.28 -0.45
C ILE A 176 18.19 1.22 0.51
N VAL A 177 17.56 1.06 1.67
CA VAL A 177 17.98 0.07 2.68
C VAL A 177 17.74 -1.36 2.18
N PHE A 178 16.65 -1.62 1.46
CA PHE A 178 16.36 -2.94 0.86
C PHE A 178 17.40 -3.33 -0.20
N ASP A 179 17.74 -2.40 -1.09
CA ASP A 179 18.73 -2.61 -2.15
C ASP A 179 20.14 -2.82 -1.53
N ALA A 180 20.52 -2.01 -0.53
CA ALA A 180 21.79 -2.15 0.18
C ALA A 180 21.91 -3.49 0.93
N MET A 181 20.90 -3.91 1.71
CA MET A 181 20.89 -5.22 2.38
C MET A 181 20.93 -6.39 1.37
N SER A 182 20.29 -6.23 0.21
CA SER A 182 20.35 -7.21 -0.88
C SER A 182 21.75 -7.31 -1.49
N MET A 183 22.47 -6.18 -1.62
CA MET A 183 23.87 -6.16 -2.06
C MET A 183 24.80 -6.84 -1.06
N VAL A 184 24.72 -6.53 0.25
CA VAL A 184 25.60 -7.16 1.25
C VAL A 184 25.43 -8.68 1.26
N LEU A 185 24.19 -9.17 1.25
CA LEU A 185 23.91 -10.61 1.13
C LEU A 185 24.56 -11.22 -0.12
N TRP A 186 24.48 -10.55 -1.26
CA TRP A 186 25.11 -11.03 -2.49
C TRP A 186 26.64 -11.04 -2.37
N GLU A 187 27.23 -9.95 -1.90
CA GLU A 187 28.68 -9.80 -1.79
C GLU A 187 29.31 -10.86 -0.87
N ASP A 188 28.66 -11.23 0.24
CA ASP A 188 29.09 -12.37 1.07
C ASP A 188 28.77 -13.72 0.37
N LEU A 189 27.52 -13.97 -0.04
CA LEU A 189 27.05 -15.30 -0.45
C LEU A 189 27.48 -15.75 -1.85
N HIS A 190 27.71 -14.85 -2.82
CA HIS A 190 27.89 -15.20 -4.23
C HIS A 190 29.01 -16.22 -4.49
N THR A 191 30.09 -16.15 -3.70
CA THR A 191 31.22 -17.08 -3.74
C THR A 191 30.82 -18.52 -3.43
N SER A 192 29.86 -18.71 -2.51
CA SER A 192 29.37 -20.02 -2.06
C SER A 192 28.27 -20.63 -2.94
N VAL A 193 27.74 -19.86 -3.90
CA VAL A 193 26.69 -20.29 -4.83
C VAL A 193 27.12 -20.24 -6.30
N GLU A 194 28.42 -20.15 -6.57
CA GLU A 194 28.99 -20.14 -7.93
C GLU A 194 28.42 -19.00 -8.82
N SER A 195 28.00 -17.90 -8.19
CA SER A 195 27.26 -16.77 -8.80
C SER A 195 25.88 -17.12 -9.41
N ASP A 196 25.24 -18.24 -9.05
CA ASP A 196 23.85 -18.50 -9.45
C ASP A 196 22.85 -17.66 -8.64
N MET A 197 22.23 -16.67 -9.31
CA MET A 197 21.14 -15.85 -8.77
C MET A 197 19.95 -16.66 -8.22
N THR A 198 19.64 -17.82 -8.80
CA THR A 198 18.49 -18.66 -8.36
C THR A 198 18.80 -19.33 -7.03
N ARG A 199 19.98 -19.97 -6.93
CA ARG A 199 20.48 -20.58 -5.68
C ARG A 199 20.70 -19.53 -4.60
N PHE A 200 21.21 -18.34 -4.94
CA PHE A 200 21.30 -17.20 -4.03
C PHE A 200 19.94 -16.85 -3.41
N VAL A 201 18.92 -16.53 -4.22
CA VAL A 201 17.65 -16.08 -3.65
C VAL A 201 16.94 -17.21 -2.91
N ASP A 202 17.12 -18.47 -3.31
CA ASP A 202 16.59 -19.59 -2.54
C ASP A 202 17.25 -19.75 -1.15
N LEU A 203 18.54 -19.42 -0.99
CA LEU A 203 19.17 -19.34 0.34
C LEU A 203 18.58 -18.19 1.17
N VAL A 204 18.37 -17.01 0.59
CA VAL A 204 17.76 -15.86 1.30
C VAL A 204 16.32 -16.17 1.69
N ILE A 205 15.54 -16.82 0.83
CA ILE A 205 14.18 -17.30 1.14
C ILE A 205 14.20 -18.35 2.25
N TYR A 206 15.19 -19.25 2.26
CA TYR A 206 15.36 -20.23 3.35
C TYR A 206 15.72 -19.55 4.68
N ALA A 207 16.64 -18.59 4.68
CA ALA A 207 17.01 -17.82 5.87
C ALA A 207 15.80 -17.05 6.43
N ILE A 208 15.02 -16.38 5.56
CA ILE A 208 13.75 -15.73 5.91
C ILE A 208 12.73 -16.73 6.46
N ALA A 209 12.61 -17.92 5.87
CA ALA A 209 11.74 -18.98 6.39
C ALA A 209 12.26 -19.61 7.70
N SER A 210 13.53 -19.42 8.05
CA SER A 210 14.12 -19.91 9.30
C SER A 210 13.87 -18.98 10.50
N LEU A 211 13.39 -17.75 10.29
CA LEU A 211 13.11 -16.76 11.33
C LEU A 211 12.06 -17.19 12.37
N GLN A 212 11.25 -18.21 12.05
CA GLN A 212 10.30 -18.84 12.98
C GLN A 212 10.97 -19.79 14.01
N HIS A 213 12.27 -20.08 13.87
CA HIS A 213 13.02 -20.93 14.78
C HIS A 213 13.80 -20.10 15.82
N ALA A 214 14.02 -20.67 17.01
CA ALA A 214 14.74 -19.98 18.10
C ALA A 214 16.20 -19.62 17.77
N ASN A 215 16.83 -20.29 16.80
CA ASN A 215 18.15 -19.99 16.27
C ASN A 215 18.09 -19.98 14.73
N PRO A 216 17.73 -18.84 14.09
CA PRO A 216 17.71 -18.73 12.63
C PRO A 216 19.13 -18.79 12.05
N LEU A 217 19.26 -19.32 10.83
CA LEU A 217 20.54 -19.58 10.19
C LEU A 217 20.64 -18.93 8.81
N LEU A 218 21.69 -18.14 8.59
CA LEU A 218 22.08 -17.64 7.28
C LEU A 218 23.24 -18.48 6.75
N ASN A 219 23.01 -19.23 5.67
CA ASN A 219 24.01 -20.12 5.05
C ASN A 219 24.74 -21.05 6.06
N GLY A 220 23.98 -21.60 7.01
CA GLY A 220 24.50 -22.49 8.07
C GLY A 220 25.12 -21.79 9.28
N ARG A 221 25.16 -20.45 9.32
CA ARG A 221 25.74 -19.66 10.43
C ARG A 221 24.64 -19.04 11.31
N PRO A 222 24.83 -18.94 12.63
CA PRO A 222 23.86 -18.30 13.53
C PRO A 222 23.76 -16.80 13.24
N CYS A 223 22.52 -16.32 13.07
CA CYS A 223 22.24 -14.89 12.92
C CYS A 223 22.34 -14.15 14.27
N THR A 224 22.97 -12.98 14.28
CA THR A 224 22.86 -12.02 15.40
C THR A 224 21.47 -11.35 15.41
N PRO A 225 21.06 -10.69 16.50
CA PRO A 225 19.83 -9.89 16.50
C PRO A 225 19.77 -8.83 15.39
N ALA A 226 20.91 -8.25 14.99
CA ALA A 226 20.97 -7.32 13.87
C ALA A 226 20.72 -7.99 12.51
N ASP A 227 21.25 -9.20 12.30
CA ASP A 227 20.98 -10.01 11.11
C ASP A 227 19.51 -10.44 11.04
N ILE A 228 18.92 -10.80 12.18
CA ILE A 228 17.49 -11.14 12.31
C ILE A 228 16.63 -9.93 11.92
N ASN A 229 16.96 -8.74 12.42
CA ASN A 229 16.27 -7.50 12.07
C ASN A 229 16.38 -7.19 10.56
N ALA A 230 17.56 -7.35 9.97
CA ALA A 230 17.77 -7.13 8.55
C ALA A 230 17.03 -8.16 7.66
N LEU A 231 16.97 -9.44 8.07
CA LEU A 231 16.18 -10.48 7.38
C LEU A 231 14.67 -10.25 7.51
N LEU A 232 14.18 -9.79 8.67
CA LEU A 232 12.79 -9.36 8.86
C LEU A 232 12.47 -8.16 7.96
N PHE A 233 13.35 -7.15 7.93
CA PHE A 233 13.22 -5.98 7.07
C PHE A 233 13.12 -6.36 5.59
N LEU A 234 14.05 -7.18 5.10
CA LEU A 234 14.04 -7.71 3.72
C LEU A 234 12.72 -8.42 3.41
N ARG A 235 12.29 -9.36 4.27
CA ARG A 235 11.02 -10.09 4.11
C ARG A 235 9.83 -9.15 3.99
N ASP A 236 9.71 -8.19 4.90
CA ASP A 236 8.59 -7.26 4.98
C ASP A 236 8.60 -6.26 3.80
N MET A 237 9.77 -5.85 3.34
CA MET A 237 9.93 -5.00 2.16
C MET A 237 9.60 -5.71 0.85
N ILE A 238 9.87 -7.01 0.69
CA ILE A 238 9.45 -7.77 -0.50
C ILE A 238 7.91 -7.73 -0.62
N VAL A 239 7.16 -7.75 0.49
CA VAL A 239 5.68 -7.63 0.49
C VAL A 239 5.23 -6.26 -0.04
N PHE A 240 5.86 -5.17 0.42
CA PHE A 240 5.55 -3.81 -0.03
C PHE A 240 5.96 -3.56 -1.50
N ILE A 241 7.12 -4.07 -1.92
CA ILE A 241 7.60 -3.99 -3.30
C ILE A 241 6.71 -4.84 -4.23
N GLU A 242 6.27 -6.03 -3.80
CA GLU A 242 5.36 -6.89 -4.57
C GLU A 242 4.01 -6.24 -4.78
N LEU A 243 3.39 -5.69 -3.73
CA LEU A 243 2.13 -4.94 -3.87
C LEU A 243 2.29 -3.78 -4.86
N SER A 244 3.38 -3.01 -4.74
CA SER A 244 3.69 -1.88 -5.64
C SER A 244 3.90 -2.32 -7.10
N ALA A 245 4.56 -3.46 -7.32
CA ALA A 245 4.84 -4.02 -8.64
C ALA A 245 3.65 -4.77 -9.26
N ALA A 246 2.72 -5.27 -8.44
CA ALA A 246 1.47 -5.88 -8.89
C ALA A 246 0.47 -4.81 -9.33
N ILE A 247 0.31 -3.76 -8.51
CA ILE A 247 -0.45 -2.54 -8.84
C ILE A 247 0.03 -1.95 -10.16
N LYS A 248 1.33 -1.66 -10.30
CA LYS A 248 1.90 -1.05 -11.52
C LYS A 248 1.69 -1.89 -12.77
N ALA A 249 1.77 -3.22 -12.64
CA ALA A 249 1.56 -4.16 -13.74
C ALA A 249 0.09 -4.29 -14.15
N GLY A 250 -0.85 -4.02 -13.24
CA GLY A 250 -2.27 -4.33 -13.41
C GLY A 250 -2.60 -5.80 -13.13
N ASP A 251 -1.82 -6.49 -12.29
CA ASP A 251 -1.98 -7.92 -12.00
C ASP A 251 -2.81 -8.14 -10.72
N LEU A 252 -4.11 -8.37 -10.90
CA LEU A 252 -5.08 -8.63 -9.84
C LEU A 252 -4.75 -9.92 -9.08
N GLY A 253 -4.23 -10.92 -9.80
CA GLY A 253 -3.85 -12.22 -9.24
C GLY A 253 -2.69 -12.08 -8.25
N ARG A 254 -1.69 -11.27 -8.59
CA ARG A 254 -0.59 -10.92 -7.69
C ARG A 254 -1.03 -10.06 -6.51
N ILE A 255 -1.91 -9.07 -6.72
CA ILE A 255 -2.52 -8.29 -5.62
C ILE A 255 -3.23 -9.25 -4.63
N ARG A 256 -4.12 -10.12 -5.13
CA ARG A 256 -4.83 -11.14 -4.35
C ARG A 256 -3.88 -12.12 -3.63
N CYS A 257 -2.70 -12.41 -4.18
CA CYS A 257 -1.68 -13.25 -3.57
C CYS A 257 -0.78 -12.55 -2.52
N VAL A 258 -0.80 -11.22 -2.42
CA VAL A 258 -0.04 -10.46 -1.41
C VAL A 258 -0.92 -9.90 -0.28
N LEU A 259 -2.19 -9.56 -0.54
CA LEU A 259 -3.14 -9.06 0.47
C LEU A 259 -3.23 -9.90 1.77
N PRO A 260 -3.22 -11.26 1.75
CA PRO A 260 -3.21 -12.06 2.98
C PRO A 260 -1.98 -11.79 3.87
N THR A 261 -0.81 -11.58 3.26
CA THR A 261 0.43 -11.26 3.98
C THR A 261 0.38 -9.83 4.53
N VAL A 262 -0.19 -8.88 3.77
CA VAL A 262 -0.41 -7.51 4.24
C VAL A 262 -1.36 -7.48 5.44
N ALA A 263 -2.44 -8.28 5.43
CA ALA A 263 -3.39 -8.36 6.54
C ALA A 263 -2.73 -8.81 7.86
N LEU A 264 -1.85 -9.83 7.80
CA LEU A 264 -1.03 -10.24 8.95
C LEU A 264 -0.19 -9.07 9.46
N MET A 265 0.53 -8.38 8.57
CA MET A 265 1.38 -7.24 8.95
C MET A 265 0.59 -6.08 9.58
N MET A 266 -0.66 -5.85 9.16
CA MET A 266 -1.54 -4.85 9.78
C MET A 266 -1.94 -5.23 11.22
N HIS A 267 -2.29 -6.49 11.48
CA HIS A 267 -2.54 -6.97 12.85
C HIS A 267 -1.27 -6.92 13.71
N GLY A 268 -0.13 -7.37 13.18
CA GLY A 268 1.17 -7.34 13.84
C GLY A 268 1.52 -5.93 14.30
N GLY A 269 1.52 -4.99 13.36
CA GLY A 269 1.89 -3.58 13.55
C GLY A 269 0.83 -2.69 14.20
N GLY A 270 -0.30 -3.24 14.67
CA GLY A 270 -1.31 -2.49 15.44
C GLY A 270 -2.28 -1.64 14.63
N ASN A 271 -2.32 -1.78 13.30
CA ASN A 271 -3.24 -1.02 12.43
C ASN A 271 -4.63 -1.67 12.38
N SER A 272 -5.28 -1.81 13.54
CA SER A 272 -6.55 -2.53 13.74
C SER A 272 -7.60 -2.25 12.65
N LYS A 273 -7.79 -0.97 12.32
CA LYS A 273 -8.73 -0.49 11.29
C LYS A 273 -8.48 -1.09 9.90
N TYR A 274 -7.25 -1.03 9.40
CA TYR A 274 -6.89 -1.65 8.11
C TYR A 274 -6.82 -3.18 8.21
N ALA A 275 -6.50 -3.73 9.37
CA ALA A 275 -6.44 -5.17 9.59
C ALA A 275 -7.83 -5.84 9.51
N LEU A 276 -8.82 -5.26 10.19
CA LEU A 276 -10.22 -5.70 10.14
C LEU A 276 -10.83 -5.52 8.74
N GLU A 277 -10.53 -4.40 8.06
CA GLU A 277 -11.01 -4.14 6.70
C GLU A 277 -10.42 -5.13 5.68
N LEU A 278 -9.13 -5.47 5.81
CA LEU A 278 -8.53 -6.54 5.01
C LEU A 278 -9.14 -7.91 5.33
N LEU A 279 -9.47 -8.20 6.59
CA LEU A 279 -10.13 -9.45 6.97
C LEU A 279 -11.53 -9.55 6.36
N ARG A 280 -12.32 -8.46 6.37
CA ARG A 280 -13.61 -8.33 5.66
C ARG A 280 -13.46 -8.62 4.17
N PHE A 281 -12.48 -7.98 3.52
CA PHE A 281 -12.22 -8.12 2.09
C PHE A 281 -11.74 -9.53 1.70
N LEU A 282 -10.84 -10.12 2.50
CA LEU A 282 -10.34 -11.49 2.31
C LEU A 282 -11.44 -12.54 2.53
N HIS A 283 -12.32 -12.33 3.51
CA HIS A 283 -13.50 -13.16 3.71
C HIS A 283 -14.44 -13.06 2.51
N GLY A 284 -14.71 -11.85 2.01
CA GLY A 284 -15.48 -11.59 0.79
C GLY A 284 -14.98 -12.41 -0.40
N MET A 285 -13.71 -12.21 -0.80
CA MET A 285 -13.08 -12.93 -1.93
C MET A 285 -13.03 -14.46 -1.77
N ARG A 286 -13.04 -14.98 -0.54
CA ARG A 286 -12.87 -16.42 -0.26
C ARG A 286 -14.18 -17.17 -0.05
N HIS A 287 -15.23 -16.51 0.44
CA HIS A 287 -16.46 -17.15 0.91
C HIS A 287 -17.76 -16.57 0.36
N LEU A 288 -17.82 -15.28 0.02
CA LEU A 288 -19.07 -14.59 -0.32
C LEU A 288 -19.19 -14.21 -1.80
N TRP A 289 -18.07 -13.91 -2.46
CA TRP A 289 -18.07 -13.32 -3.80
C TRP A 289 -17.92 -14.36 -4.91
N THR A 290 -18.65 -14.15 -6.01
CA THR A 290 -18.37 -14.88 -7.26
C THR A 290 -17.04 -14.39 -7.84
N ARG A 291 -16.38 -15.22 -8.67
CA ARG A 291 -15.13 -14.81 -9.36
C ARG A 291 -15.31 -13.57 -10.24
N GLU A 292 -16.50 -13.39 -10.82
CA GLU A 292 -16.81 -12.17 -11.58
C GLU A 292 -16.89 -10.95 -10.67
N TRP A 293 -17.53 -11.06 -9.50
CA TRP A 293 -17.62 -9.95 -8.55
C TRP A 293 -16.26 -9.62 -7.92
N GLU A 294 -15.49 -10.63 -7.53
CA GLU A 294 -14.09 -10.48 -7.09
C GLU A 294 -13.25 -9.73 -8.14
N HIS A 295 -13.32 -10.11 -9.42
CA HIS A 295 -12.65 -9.39 -10.50
C HIS A 295 -13.16 -7.95 -10.66
N ARG A 296 -14.48 -7.71 -10.61
CA ARG A 296 -15.05 -6.34 -10.66
C ARG A 296 -14.49 -5.48 -9.54
N VAL A 297 -14.54 -5.95 -8.29
CA VAL A 297 -14.02 -5.23 -7.11
C VAL A 297 -12.52 -4.99 -7.22
N LEU A 298 -11.70 -6.02 -7.47
CA LEU A 298 -10.24 -5.87 -7.62
C LEU A 298 -9.86 -4.94 -8.80
N SER A 299 -10.57 -5.03 -9.93
CA SER A 299 -10.32 -4.16 -11.09
C SER A 299 -10.67 -2.69 -10.82
N SER A 300 -11.71 -2.43 -10.01
CA SER A 300 -12.11 -1.06 -9.63
C SER A 300 -11.08 -0.35 -8.73
N MET A 301 -10.17 -1.10 -8.10
CA MET A 301 -9.07 -0.55 -7.31
C MET A 301 -7.95 0.07 -8.16
N LEU A 302 -7.98 -0.10 -9.49
CA LEU A 302 -6.91 0.31 -10.40
C LEU A 302 -7.41 1.16 -11.57
N VAL A 303 -6.65 2.20 -11.90
CA VAL A 303 -6.82 2.99 -13.13
C VAL A 303 -5.52 3.04 -13.94
N ASN A 304 -5.65 3.19 -15.25
CA ASN A 304 -4.53 3.42 -16.17
C ASN A 304 -4.81 4.71 -16.99
N PRO A 305 -4.47 5.90 -16.47
CA PRO A 305 -4.74 7.17 -17.14
C PRO A 305 -3.98 7.38 -18.45
N LYS A 306 -3.00 6.52 -18.74
CA LYS A 306 -2.15 6.58 -19.95
C LYS A 306 -2.53 5.53 -21.01
N GLY A 307 -3.17 4.43 -20.62
CA GLY A 307 -3.49 3.31 -21.50
C GLY A 307 -2.28 2.54 -22.01
N ILE A 308 -1.18 2.49 -21.24
CA ILE A 308 0.07 1.80 -21.60
C ILE A 308 0.45 0.73 -20.56
N PRO A 309 1.25 -0.30 -20.91
CA PRO A 309 1.70 -1.31 -19.95
C PRO A 309 2.53 -0.68 -18.83
N GLN A 310 2.53 -1.31 -17.64
CA GLN A 310 3.34 -0.87 -16.50
C GLN A 310 3.07 0.59 -16.02
N ALA A 311 1.86 1.09 -16.26
CA ALA A 311 1.42 2.45 -15.90
C ALA A 311 0.05 2.50 -15.18
N TRP A 312 -0.38 1.37 -14.61
CA TRP A 312 -1.52 1.32 -13.69
C TRP A 312 -1.16 1.97 -12.35
N MET A 313 -2.17 2.53 -11.66
CA MET A 313 -2.07 3.12 -10.32
C MET A 313 -3.37 2.88 -9.55
N PRO A 314 -3.37 3.01 -8.20
CA PRO A 314 -4.58 2.91 -7.41
C PRO A 314 -5.62 3.99 -7.75
N THR A 315 -6.91 3.68 -7.63
CA THR A 315 -8.00 4.62 -7.92
C THR A 315 -8.05 5.77 -6.90
N ASP A 316 -7.72 5.54 -5.64
CA ASP A 316 -7.56 6.59 -4.62
C ASP A 316 -6.33 7.48 -4.85
N MET A 317 -5.21 6.93 -5.35
CA MET A 317 -4.09 7.75 -5.80
C MET A 317 -4.49 8.70 -6.94
N TYR A 318 -5.35 8.24 -7.85
CA TYR A 318 -5.87 9.09 -8.92
C TYR A 318 -6.80 10.18 -8.37
N GLN A 319 -7.68 9.85 -7.43
CA GLN A 319 -8.51 10.85 -6.76
C GLN A 319 -7.67 11.90 -6.01
N GLU A 320 -6.56 11.52 -5.37
CA GLU A 320 -5.65 12.48 -4.76
C GLU A 320 -4.92 13.38 -5.76
N ILE A 321 -4.62 12.88 -6.97
CA ILE A 321 -4.12 13.72 -8.07
C ILE A 321 -5.19 14.73 -8.50
N ILE A 322 -6.46 14.33 -8.62
CA ILE A 322 -7.57 15.26 -8.91
C ILE A 322 -7.72 16.30 -7.78
N ASN A 323 -7.74 15.86 -6.52
CA ASN A 323 -7.82 16.73 -5.35
C ASN A 323 -6.69 17.78 -5.32
N PHE A 324 -5.44 17.38 -5.61
CA PHE A 324 -4.31 18.30 -5.73
C PHE A 324 -4.49 19.33 -6.86
N LEU A 325 -4.95 18.89 -8.03
CA LEU A 325 -5.20 19.78 -9.17
C LEU A 325 -6.25 20.83 -8.88
N LEU A 326 -7.33 20.47 -8.17
CA LEU A 326 -8.38 21.40 -7.76
C LEU A 326 -7.92 22.36 -6.65
N LYS A 327 -7.11 21.89 -5.70
CA LYS A 327 -6.68 22.67 -4.52
C LYS A 327 -5.46 23.57 -4.78
N ALA A 328 -4.57 23.21 -5.71
CA ALA A 328 -3.33 23.95 -5.98
C ALA A 328 -3.28 24.57 -7.39
N THR A 329 -3.41 23.74 -8.43
CA THR A 329 -3.17 24.13 -9.84
C THR A 329 -4.30 25.00 -10.39
N HIS A 330 -5.52 24.46 -10.44
CA HIS A 330 -6.71 25.08 -11.01
C HIS A 330 -7.64 25.71 -9.96
N ALA A 331 -7.17 25.87 -8.72
CA ALA A 331 -7.94 26.51 -7.65
C ALA A 331 -8.48 27.89 -8.08
N ALA A 332 -9.75 28.15 -7.75
CA ALA A 332 -10.42 29.40 -8.07
C ALA A 332 -9.68 30.60 -7.43
N LYS A 333 -9.26 31.55 -8.27
CA LYS A 333 -8.40 32.70 -7.89
C LYS A 333 -8.92 33.96 -8.58
N GLY A 334 -8.68 35.12 -7.95
CA GLY A 334 -9.13 36.42 -8.46
C GLY A 334 -10.57 36.78 -8.06
N PRO A 335 -11.13 37.89 -8.58
CA PRO A 335 -12.40 38.46 -8.12
C PRO A 335 -13.63 37.58 -8.40
N ASN A 336 -13.54 36.67 -9.37
CA ASN A 336 -14.64 35.75 -9.74
C ASN A 336 -14.51 34.37 -9.06
N ALA A 337 -13.69 34.25 -8.01
CA ALA A 337 -13.49 32.99 -7.29
C ALA A 337 -14.68 32.64 -6.37
N SER A 338 -15.74 32.07 -6.94
CA SER A 338 -16.86 31.51 -6.18
C SER A 338 -16.74 30.00 -6.00
N TRP A 339 -17.49 29.46 -5.03
CA TRP A 339 -17.67 28.01 -4.87
C TRP A 339 -18.31 27.38 -6.11
N ASP A 340 -19.32 28.04 -6.69
CA ASP A 340 -20.09 27.52 -7.82
C ASP A 340 -19.24 27.46 -9.09
N TYR A 341 -18.31 28.41 -9.27
CA TYR A 341 -17.31 28.37 -10.33
C TYR A 341 -16.34 27.18 -10.15
N LEU A 342 -15.88 26.92 -8.93
CA LEU A 342 -15.06 25.74 -8.63
C LEU A 342 -15.82 24.43 -8.87
N ARG A 343 -17.09 24.36 -8.46
CA ARG A 343 -17.98 23.21 -8.61
C ARG A 343 -18.31 22.94 -10.07
N GLU A 344 -18.98 23.86 -10.74
CA GLU A 344 -19.62 23.61 -12.03
C GLU A 344 -18.66 23.74 -13.22
N GLN A 345 -17.70 24.66 -13.14
CA GLN A 345 -16.81 24.98 -14.25
C GLN A 345 -15.43 24.31 -14.12
N ILE A 346 -14.85 24.28 -12.92
CA ILE A 346 -13.49 23.74 -12.74
C ILE A 346 -13.49 22.23 -12.50
N SER A 347 -14.23 21.74 -11.50
CA SER A 347 -14.06 20.36 -11.03
C SER A 347 -14.48 19.30 -12.04
N THR A 348 -15.56 19.56 -12.79
CA THR A 348 -16.06 18.76 -13.92
C THR A 348 -15.09 18.71 -15.12
N ASN A 349 -14.32 19.77 -15.35
CA ASN A 349 -13.47 19.94 -16.54
C ASN A 349 -11.96 19.76 -16.28
N VAL A 350 -11.55 19.38 -15.07
CA VAL A 350 -10.14 19.35 -14.63
C VAL A 350 -9.21 18.52 -15.54
N GLU A 351 -9.67 17.39 -16.08
CA GLU A 351 -8.90 16.58 -17.03
C GLU A 351 -8.76 17.24 -18.42
N ILE A 352 -9.79 18.00 -18.82
CA ILE A 352 -9.82 18.74 -20.08
C ILE A 352 -8.83 19.91 -19.99
N PHE A 353 -8.79 20.63 -18.87
CA PHE A 353 -7.84 21.73 -18.65
C PHE A 353 -6.39 21.27 -18.78
N GLN A 354 -6.02 20.14 -18.17
CA GLN A 354 -4.68 19.58 -18.37
C GLN A 354 -4.39 19.21 -19.83
N THR A 355 -5.41 18.74 -20.55
CA THR A 355 -5.26 18.29 -21.95
C THR A 355 -5.12 19.48 -22.89
N ILE A 356 -5.87 20.57 -22.65
CA ILE A 356 -5.73 21.85 -23.35
C ILE A 356 -4.35 22.44 -23.09
N ALA A 357 -3.88 22.50 -21.84
CA ALA A 357 -2.54 23.01 -21.51
C ALA A 357 -1.44 22.26 -22.26
N ARG A 358 -1.47 20.91 -22.23
CA ARG A 358 -0.51 20.04 -22.94
C ARG A 358 -0.59 20.14 -24.46
N ASN A 359 -1.75 20.49 -25.03
CA ASN A 359 -1.89 20.75 -26.46
C ASN A 359 -1.30 22.12 -26.82
N PHE A 360 -1.62 23.16 -26.05
CA PHE A 360 -1.12 24.52 -26.25
C PHE A 360 0.41 24.59 -26.16
N GLU A 361 1.02 23.96 -25.14
CA GLU A 361 2.49 23.83 -25.01
C GLU A 361 3.15 23.24 -26.27
N ARG A 362 2.52 22.21 -26.87
CA ARG A 362 3.01 21.58 -28.11
C ARG A 362 2.85 22.50 -29.33
N GLU A 363 1.78 23.29 -29.38
CA GLU A 363 1.46 24.19 -30.50
C GLU A 363 2.30 25.48 -30.51
N ILE A 364 2.73 25.97 -29.35
CA ILE A 364 3.62 27.15 -29.24
C ILE A 364 5.12 26.81 -29.25
N GLU A 365 5.46 25.54 -29.53
CA GLU A 365 6.83 24.99 -29.50
C GLU A 365 7.64 25.32 -28.22
N THR A 366 6.97 25.47 -27.07
CA THR A 366 7.72 25.63 -25.81
C THR A 366 8.53 24.38 -25.52
N LYS A 367 9.75 24.56 -25.01
CA LYS A 367 10.60 23.43 -24.60
C LYS A 367 9.83 22.57 -23.60
N TYR A 368 9.49 21.35 -24.01
CA TYR A 368 8.70 20.43 -23.21
C TYR A 368 9.42 20.13 -21.88
N ASN A 369 8.94 20.77 -20.82
CA ASN A 369 9.41 20.53 -19.47
C ASN A 369 8.84 19.18 -19.01
N SER A 370 9.71 18.16 -18.97
CA SER A 370 9.33 16.80 -18.63
C SER A 370 8.59 16.72 -17.28
N THR A 371 7.28 16.45 -17.34
CA THR A 371 6.45 16.15 -16.16
C THR A 371 6.86 14.84 -15.47
N ALA A 372 7.64 13.99 -16.14
CA ALA A 372 8.43 12.99 -15.47
C ALA A 372 9.65 13.65 -14.81
N HIS A 373 9.53 13.93 -13.51
CA HIS A 373 10.67 14.28 -12.67
C HIS A 373 11.75 13.19 -12.80
N LYS A 374 12.92 13.54 -13.34
CA LYS A 374 14.09 12.67 -13.28
C LYS A 374 14.45 12.48 -11.80
N LYS A 375 14.23 11.28 -11.26
CA LYS A 375 14.65 10.98 -9.89
C LYS A 375 16.16 11.23 -9.74
N PRO A 376 16.63 11.73 -8.58
CA PRO A 376 18.05 11.65 -8.24
C PRO A 376 18.50 10.19 -8.25
N SER A 377 19.80 9.97 -8.47
CA SER A 377 20.40 8.65 -8.38
C SER A 377 20.53 8.26 -6.91
N THR A 378 19.82 7.23 -6.47
CA THR A 378 19.94 6.69 -5.11
C THR A 378 21.17 5.79 -4.93
N LYS A 379 22.05 5.72 -5.94
CA LYS A 379 23.20 4.80 -5.92
C LYS A 379 24.19 5.14 -4.80
N GLU A 380 24.50 6.43 -4.61
CA GLU A 380 25.44 6.88 -3.58
C GLU A 380 24.88 6.59 -2.16
N ASP A 381 23.57 6.76 -1.96
CA ASP A 381 22.88 6.39 -0.71
C ASP A 381 22.96 4.88 -0.43
N VAL A 382 22.74 4.05 -1.46
CA VAL A 382 22.80 2.58 -1.37
C VAL A 382 24.22 2.09 -1.06
N GLU A 383 25.24 2.64 -1.73
CA GLU A 383 26.64 2.31 -1.47
C GLU A 383 27.06 2.72 -0.05
N LEU A 384 26.64 3.90 0.43
CA LEU A 384 26.91 4.36 1.80
C LEU A 384 26.23 3.50 2.88
N VAL A 385 24.98 3.07 2.65
CA VAL A 385 24.28 2.14 3.58
C VAL A 385 24.90 0.74 3.56
N ARG A 386 25.30 0.22 2.39
CA ARG A 386 26.03 -1.05 2.26
C ARG A 386 27.34 -1.03 3.05
N ASP A 387 28.15 0.01 2.85
CA ASP A 387 29.46 0.14 3.49
C ASP A 387 29.31 0.24 5.03
N ASN A 388 28.25 0.88 5.51
CA ASN A 388 27.89 0.89 6.92
C ASN A 388 27.48 -0.49 7.44
N LEU A 389 26.59 -1.22 6.74
CA LEU A 389 26.19 -2.59 7.09
C LEU A 389 27.42 -3.51 7.23
N GLN A 390 28.33 -3.48 6.25
CA GLN A 390 29.58 -4.26 6.26
C GLN A 390 30.52 -3.86 7.41
N PHE A 391 30.65 -2.56 7.70
CA PHE A 391 31.42 -2.08 8.86
C PHE A 391 30.85 -2.60 10.19
N CYS A 392 29.52 -2.69 10.30
CA CYS A 392 28.82 -3.24 11.47
C CYS A 392 28.82 -4.78 11.52
N GLY A 393 29.26 -5.45 10.44
CA GLY A 393 29.22 -6.91 10.30
C GLY A 393 27.82 -7.49 10.00
N ILE A 394 26.83 -6.65 9.69
CA ILE A 394 25.42 -7.04 9.53
C ILE A 394 25.20 -7.64 8.14
N LEU A 395 24.70 -8.87 8.11
CA LEU A 395 24.63 -9.78 6.96
C LEU A 395 26.02 -10.18 6.38
N TRP A 396 27.06 -10.10 7.23
CA TRP A 396 28.46 -10.54 7.08
C TRP A 396 29.31 -9.79 6.01
N ALA A 397 30.63 -9.61 6.17
CA ALA A 397 31.52 -9.71 7.35
C ALA A 397 32.60 -8.58 7.24
N SER A 398 33.51 -8.28 8.18
CA SER A 398 34.04 -9.03 9.34
C SER A 398 34.71 -8.09 10.37
N LYS A 399 33.93 -7.36 11.19
CA LYS A 399 34.43 -6.69 12.41
C LYS A 399 33.44 -6.83 13.56
N GLN A 400 33.94 -6.79 14.79
CA GLN A 400 33.09 -6.54 15.96
C GLN A 400 32.73 -5.06 15.98
N ASP A 401 31.47 -4.74 15.73
CA ASP A 401 30.89 -3.49 16.21
C ASP A 401 30.97 -3.49 17.75
N THR A 402 31.49 -2.42 18.33
CA THR A 402 31.63 -2.28 19.79
C THR A 402 30.37 -1.72 20.45
N ARG A 403 29.35 -1.35 19.66
CA ARG A 403 28.05 -0.91 20.17
C ARG A 403 27.25 -2.10 20.73
N PRO A 404 26.29 -1.86 21.65
CA PRO A 404 25.38 -2.90 22.11
C PRO A 404 24.60 -3.52 20.94
N SER A 405 24.41 -4.84 20.99
CA SER A 405 23.50 -5.52 20.06
C SER A 405 22.10 -4.92 20.17
N PRO A 406 21.40 -4.66 19.05
CA PRO A 406 20.00 -4.26 19.09
C PRO A 406 19.14 -5.39 19.68
N SER A 407 17.95 -5.03 20.19
CA SER A 407 16.87 -5.99 20.41
C SER A 407 16.33 -6.49 19.06
N VAL A 408 15.74 -7.69 19.06
CA VAL A 408 15.01 -8.20 17.89
C VAL A 408 13.70 -7.42 17.75
N VAL A 409 13.42 -6.91 16.55
CA VAL A 409 12.19 -6.18 16.23
C VAL A 409 10.98 -7.12 16.16
N VAL A 410 9.78 -6.56 16.30
CA VAL A 410 8.52 -7.33 16.24
C VAL A 410 8.36 -7.97 14.86
N ASP A 411 8.27 -9.31 14.82
CA ASP A 411 7.84 -10.02 13.62
C ASP A 411 6.35 -9.70 13.34
N LEU A 412 6.14 -8.78 12.40
CA LEU A 412 4.82 -8.35 11.94
C LEU A 412 3.92 -9.49 11.43
N GLN A 413 4.49 -10.53 10.82
CA GLN A 413 3.72 -11.61 10.21
C GLN A 413 3.37 -12.68 11.24
N THR A 414 4.32 -13.03 12.12
CA THR A 414 4.10 -13.99 13.22
C THR A 414 3.16 -13.42 14.28
N VAL A 415 3.40 -12.20 14.80
CA VAL A 415 2.48 -11.55 15.76
C VAL A 415 1.12 -11.25 15.12
N GLY A 416 1.10 -10.99 13.80
CA GLY A 416 -0.15 -10.91 13.03
C GLY A 416 -0.95 -12.20 13.03
N ALA A 417 -0.29 -13.35 12.84
CA ALA A 417 -0.91 -14.67 12.81
C ALA A 417 -1.49 -15.06 14.17
N HIS A 418 -0.73 -14.82 15.26
CA HIS A 418 -1.21 -15.01 16.64
C HIS A 418 -2.48 -14.20 16.92
N LYS A 419 -2.44 -12.88 16.69
CA LYS A 419 -3.59 -11.98 16.86
C LYS A 419 -4.80 -12.40 16.00
N MET A 420 -4.58 -12.89 14.78
CA MET A 420 -5.66 -13.44 13.94
C MET A 420 -6.32 -14.67 14.58
N ALA A 421 -5.52 -15.65 15.00
CA ALA A 421 -5.99 -16.92 15.52
C ALA A 421 -6.64 -16.81 16.91
N GLU A 422 -6.09 -15.98 17.79
CA GLU A 422 -6.51 -15.86 19.19
C GLU A 422 -7.78 -15.02 19.37
N SER A 423 -7.92 -13.92 18.63
CA SER A 423 -8.99 -12.94 18.89
C SER A 423 -9.60 -12.30 17.65
N ALA A 424 -8.82 -11.91 16.64
CA ALA A 424 -9.37 -11.08 15.56
C ALA A 424 -10.35 -11.82 14.65
N ILE A 425 -10.10 -13.09 14.33
CA ILE A 425 -11.08 -13.91 13.56
C ILE A 425 -12.34 -14.14 14.39
N ALA A 426 -12.22 -14.47 15.69
CA ALA A 426 -13.37 -14.68 16.56
C ALA A 426 -14.19 -13.40 16.79
N CYS A 427 -13.54 -12.24 16.87
CA CYS A 427 -14.19 -10.93 16.94
C CYS A 427 -14.88 -10.58 15.62
N PHE A 428 -14.21 -10.79 14.48
CA PHE A 428 -14.80 -10.61 13.16
C PHE A 428 -16.01 -11.53 12.92
N LEU A 429 -15.97 -12.79 13.37
CA LEU A 429 -17.10 -13.71 13.24
C LEU A 429 -18.27 -13.34 14.15
N ARG A 430 -18.02 -12.99 15.43
CA ARG A 430 -19.10 -12.43 16.28
C ARG A 430 -19.73 -11.19 15.65
N LYS A 431 -18.92 -10.33 15.01
CA LYS A 431 -19.39 -9.16 14.27
C LYS A 431 -20.03 -9.51 12.91
N SER A 432 -19.69 -10.64 12.28
CA SER A 432 -20.38 -11.10 11.05
C SER A 432 -21.77 -11.61 11.39
N ASP A 433 -21.87 -12.37 12.47
CA ASP A 433 -23.13 -12.92 12.98
C ASP A 433 -24.00 -11.79 13.57
N SER A 434 -23.38 -10.75 14.16
CA SER A 434 -24.05 -9.53 14.61
C SER A 434 -24.25 -8.46 13.53
N TYR A 435 -24.19 -8.78 12.23
CA TYR A 435 -24.82 -7.88 11.23
C TYR A 435 -26.36 -7.87 11.35
N ASP A 436 -26.95 -8.81 12.10
CA ASP A 436 -28.34 -8.71 12.60
C ASP A 436 -28.47 -7.73 13.80
N THR A 437 -27.38 -7.36 14.50
CA THR A 437 -27.41 -6.43 15.66
C THR A 437 -26.13 -5.60 15.86
N VAL A 438 -26.20 -4.35 15.39
CA VAL A 438 -25.65 -3.12 16.04
C VAL A 438 -24.12 -2.92 16.13
N ASP A 439 -23.75 -1.68 15.76
CA ASP A 439 -22.52 -0.90 15.94
C ASP A 439 -21.09 -1.47 15.92
N MET A 440 -20.27 -0.75 15.14
CA MET A 440 -18.82 -0.92 15.05
C MET A 440 -18.03 0.14 15.83
N GLU A 441 -18.67 1.19 16.38
CA GLU A 441 -17.95 2.34 16.98
C GLU A 441 -18.29 2.65 18.45
N GLU A 442 -19.48 2.32 19.00
CA GLU A 442 -19.77 2.61 20.41
C GLU A 442 -19.08 1.67 21.42
N VAL A 443 -18.61 0.49 21.02
CA VAL A 443 -18.01 -0.49 21.94
C VAL A 443 -16.63 -0.06 22.43
N GLU A 444 -15.75 0.39 21.52
CA GLU A 444 -14.38 0.86 21.88
C GLU A 444 -14.39 2.15 22.72
N ALA A 445 -15.54 2.84 22.82
CA ALA A 445 -15.72 4.00 23.70
C ALA A 445 -16.14 3.62 25.14
N ASN A 446 -16.78 2.46 25.34
CA ASN A 446 -17.37 2.09 26.64
C ASN A 446 -16.46 1.23 27.52
N ASP A 447 -15.53 0.45 26.94
CA ASP A 447 -14.54 -0.34 27.71
C ASP A 447 -13.59 0.53 28.55
N HIS A 448 -13.54 1.84 28.31
CA HIS A 448 -12.78 2.83 29.09
C HIS A 448 -13.62 3.63 30.11
N VAL A 449 -14.88 3.26 30.36
CA VAL A 449 -15.80 3.97 31.29
C VAL A 449 -16.33 3.06 32.42
N VAL A 450 -15.92 1.79 32.46
CA VAL A 450 -16.32 0.81 33.50
C VAL A 450 -15.10 0.23 34.24
N ALA A 451 -13.96 0.94 34.23
CA ALA A 451 -12.70 0.45 34.78
C ALA A 451 -11.81 1.52 35.46
N GLU A 452 -12.38 2.63 35.95
CA GLU A 452 -11.87 3.42 37.09
C GLU A 452 -12.97 4.32 37.69
#